data_AF-F2J641-F1
#
_entry.id   AF-F2J641-F1
#
_cell.length_a   1.000
_cell.length_b   1.000
_cell.length_c   1.000
_cell.angle_alpha   90.00
_cell.angle_beta   90.00
_cell.angle_gamma   90.00
#
_symmetry.space_group_name_H-M   'P 1'
#
loop_
_entity.id
_entity.type
_entity.pdbx_description
1 polymer ?
#
loop_
_entity_poly.entity_id
_entity_poly.type
_entity_poly.pdbx_seq_one_letter_code
_entity_poly.pdbx_strand_id
1 'polypeptide(L)'
;MSGVAIRVDDTDLARRLVTIEGILDAPREELAEGIGRLVQEQTRRRIEQEKTTPEGAAWKPNRAGTSILYAEGHLSRSVDYVASSAGVLVGSGLAYARIHQQGGTVKPKTARALRFMVGNAAVFARTVTIPARTWLGLSAENRRDIEDATRDWIGSLLQ
;
A
#
# COMPACT_ATOMS: atom_id res chain seq x y z
N MET A 1 6.53 6.32 15.22
CA MET A 1 5.83 6.30 13.91
C MET A 1 5.22 4.93 13.67
N SER A 2 3.89 4.83 13.59
CA SER A 2 3.13 3.55 13.55
C SER A 2 2.55 3.18 12.18
N GLY A 3 2.69 4.05 11.18
CA GLY A 3 2.25 3.80 9.80
C GLY A 3 3.16 2.85 9.02
N VAL A 4 2.80 2.61 7.76
CA VAL A 4 3.61 1.84 6.80
C VAL A 4 3.52 2.46 5.42
N ALA A 5 4.66 2.52 4.72
CA ALA A 5 4.79 3.02 3.38
C ALA A 5 5.77 2.15 2.57
N ILE A 6 5.60 2.12 1.25
CA ILE A 6 6.58 1.59 0.30
C ILE A 6 7.10 2.73 -0.56
N ARG A 7 8.36 2.62 -0.97
CA ARG A 7 8.93 3.47 -2.00
C ARG A 7 8.72 2.81 -3.35
N VAL A 8 8.11 3.54 -4.27
CA VAL A 8 7.99 3.16 -5.68
C VAL A 8 9.07 3.93 -6.43
N ASP A 9 10.11 3.19 -6.78
CA ASP A 9 11.22 3.68 -7.58
C ASP A 9 11.01 3.26 -9.01
N ASP A 10 10.21 4.03 -9.75
CA ASP A 10 10.12 3.84 -11.20
C ASP A 10 11.35 4.41 -11.94
N THR A 11 12.44 4.62 -11.20
CA THR A 11 13.67 5.11 -11.75
C THR A 11 14.33 4.09 -12.67
N ASP A 12 13.96 2.79 -12.67
CA ASP A 12 14.64 1.83 -13.57
C ASP A 12 14.14 1.89 -15.03
N LEU A 13 12.83 2.05 -15.28
CA LEU A 13 12.32 2.19 -16.64
C LEU A 13 12.58 3.61 -17.18
N ALA A 14 12.31 4.64 -16.37
CA ALA A 14 12.61 6.03 -16.75
C ALA A 14 14.12 6.24 -16.97
N ARG A 15 15.02 5.72 -16.11
CA ARG A 15 16.48 5.83 -16.35
C ARG A 15 16.91 5.10 -17.64
N ARG A 16 16.26 3.99 -18.00
CA ARG A 16 16.60 3.22 -19.23
C ARG A 16 16.07 3.87 -20.51
N LEU A 17 14.94 4.59 -20.44
CA LEU A 17 14.34 5.25 -21.60
C LEU A 17 14.84 6.70 -21.81
N VAL A 18 15.37 7.36 -20.78
CA VAL A 18 15.95 8.73 -20.82
C VAL A 18 17.32 8.80 -21.51
N THR A 19 17.88 7.69 -21.99
CA THR A 19 19.12 7.68 -22.79
C THR A 19 19.00 8.38 -24.15
N ILE A 20 17.79 8.80 -24.55
CA ILE A 20 17.56 9.62 -25.75
C ILE A 20 17.84 11.09 -25.37
N GLU A 21 18.88 11.67 -25.95
CA GLU A 21 19.24 13.10 -25.81
C GLU A 21 18.01 13.98 -26.06
N GLY A 22 17.56 14.71 -25.02
CA GLY A 22 16.41 15.62 -25.07
C GLY A 22 15.48 15.57 -23.85
N ILE A 23 15.53 14.51 -23.03
CA ILE A 23 14.60 14.28 -21.89
C ILE A 23 15.24 14.63 -20.53
N LEU A 24 16.43 15.24 -20.52
CA LEU A 24 17.14 15.56 -19.28
C LEU A 24 16.37 16.55 -18.38
N ASP A 25 15.62 17.48 -18.98
CA ASP A 25 14.79 18.49 -18.29
C ASP A 25 13.28 18.17 -18.28
N ALA A 26 12.89 16.94 -18.62
CA ALA A 26 11.48 16.56 -18.66
C ALA A 26 10.80 16.71 -17.29
N PRO A 27 9.48 17.04 -17.22
CA PRO A 27 8.77 17.31 -15.97
C PRO A 27 8.50 16.02 -15.18
N ARG A 28 9.55 15.45 -14.57
CA ARG A 28 9.48 14.17 -13.82
C ARG A 28 8.53 14.21 -12.63
N GLU A 29 8.22 15.40 -12.13
CA GLU A 29 7.23 15.59 -11.07
C GLU A 29 5.82 15.23 -11.55
N GLU A 30 5.45 15.56 -12.78
CA GLU A 30 4.15 15.18 -13.36
C GLU A 30 4.01 13.67 -13.50
N LEU A 31 5.08 13.01 -13.98
CA LEU A 31 5.13 11.55 -14.03
C LEU A 31 5.01 10.94 -12.63
N ALA A 32 5.76 11.46 -11.65
CA ALA A 32 5.73 10.97 -10.28
C ALA A 32 4.34 11.14 -9.64
N GLU A 33 3.67 12.27 -9.89
CA GLU A 33 2.28 12.51 -9.47
C GLU A 33 1.32 11.51 -10.11
N GLY A 34 1.47 11.24 -11.41
CA GLY A 34 0.71 10.22 -12.13
C GLY A 34 0.85 8.83 -11.53
N ILE A 35 2.09 8.39 -11.31
CA ILE A 35 2.42 7.10 -10.70
C ILE A 35 1.88 7.02 -9.27
N GLY A 36 2.04 8.07 -8.47
CA GLY A 36 1.54 8.10 -7.09
C GLY A 36 0.04 7.88 -7.00
N ARG A 37 -0.71 8.60 -7.84
CA ARG A 37 -2.17 8.43 -7.94
C ARG A 37 -2.55 7.04 -8.41
N LEU A 38 -1.86 6.51 -9.43
CA LEU A 38 -2.12 5.16 -9.94
C LEU A 38 -1.93 4.11 -8.85
N VAL A 39 -0.79 4.14 -8.14
CA VAL A 39 -0.49 3.16 -7.09
C VAL A 39 -1.43 3.31 -5.89
N GLN A 40 -1.83 4.53 -5.53
CA GLN A 40 -2.85 4.78 -4.52
C GLN A 40 -4.16 4.08 -4.91
N GLU A 41 -4.66 4.31 -6.12
CA GLU A 41 -5.92 3.71 -6.61
C GLU A 41 -5.84 2.19 -6.72
N GLN A 42 -4.73 1.64 -7.22
CA GLN A 42 -4.52 0.19 -7.24
C GLN A 42 -4.51 -0.41 -5.82
N THR A 43 -3.91 0.29 -4.85
CA THR A 43 -3.87 -0.16 -3.45
C THR A 43 -5.26 -0.11 -2.81
N ARG A 44 -6.06 0.94 -3.10
CA ARG A 44 -7.45 1.04 -2.67
C ARG A 44 -8.31 -0.08 -3.25
N ARG A 45 -8.22 -0.31 -4.56
CA ARG A 45 -8.93 -1.41 -5.25
C ARG A 45 -8.60 -2.77 -4.64
N ARG A 46 -7.33 -3.03 -4.29
CA ARG A 46 -6.95 -4.26 -3.60
C ARG A 46 -7.64 -4.42 -2.26
N ILE A 47 -7.65 -3.36 -1.45
CA ILE A 47 -8.34 -3.33 -0.15
C ILE A 47 -9.84 -3.51 -0.31
N GLU A 48 -10.45 -2.91 -1.33
CA GLU A 48 -11.89 -2.83 -1.51
C GLU A 48 -12.48 -4.08 -2.16
N GLN A 49 -11.80 -4.61 -3.18
CA GLN A 49 -12.36 -5.56 -4.12
C GLN A 49 -11.54 -6.85 -4.22
N GLU A 50 -10.23 -6.76 -4.47
CA GLU A 50 -9.41 -7.94 -4.80
C GLU A 50 -9.19 -8.88 -3.60
N LYS A 51 -8.99 -8.32 -2.40
CA LYS A 51 -8.76 -9.06 -1.13
C LYS A 51 -7.58 -10.04 -1.15
N THR A 52 -6.56 -9.72 -1.94
CA THR A 52 -5.34 -10.53 -2.11
C THR A 52 -4.10 -9.75 -1.71
N THR A 53 -2.99 -10.45 -1.48
CA THR A 53 -1.67 -9.85 -1.39
C THR A 53 -1.20 -9.38 -2.78
N PRO A 54 -0.18 -8.52 -2.87
CA PRO A 54 0.44 -8.16 -4.15
C PRO A 54 0.88 -9.39 -4.98
N GLU A 55 1.23 -10.49 -4.31
CA GLU A 55 1.61 -11.77 -4.93
C GLU A 55 0.41 -12.63 -5.35
N GLY A 56 -0.82 -12.16 -5.09
CA GLY A 56 -2.07 -12.80 -5.51
C GLY A 56 -2.70 -13.75 -4.49
N ALA A 57 -2.11 -13.93 -3.30
CA ALA A 57 -2.66 -14.83 -2.29
C ALA A 57 -3.83 -14.18 -1.54
N ALA A 58 -4.96 -14.89 -1.37
CA ALA A 58 -6.09 -14.37 -0.60
C ALA A 58 -5.70 -14.11 0.88
N TRP A 59 -6.19 -13.01 1.45
CA TRP A 59 -5.93 -12.71 2.87
C TRP A 59 -6.62 -13.67 3.82
N LYS A 60 -5.95 -13.99 4.93
CA LYS A 60 -6.54 -14.81 5.98
C LYS A 60 -7.82 -14.16 6.54
N PRO A 61 -8.90 -14.94 6.73
CA PRO A 61 -10.17 -14.42 7.21
C PRO A 61 -10.03 -13.80 8.61
N ASN A 62 -10.97 -12.94 8.96
CA ASN A 62 -11.10 -12.43 10.32
C ASN A 62 -12.22 -13.20 11.04
N ARG A 63 -12.21 -13.14 12.38
CA ARG A 63 -13.23 -13.82 13.19
C ARG A 63 -14.58 -13.11 13.22
N ALA A 64 -14.62 -11.84 12.78
CA ALA A 64 -15.83 -11.03 12.79
C ALA A 64 -16.72 -11.26 11.56
N GLY A 65 -16.25 -12.01 10.54
CA GLY A 65 -16.96 -12.21 9.29
C GLY A 65 -17.08 -10.95 8.43
N THR A 66 -16.36 -9.87 8.76
CA THR A 66 -16.43 -8.60 8.04
C THR A 66 -15.45 -8.58 6.86
N SER A 67 -15.66 -7.62 5.95
CA SER A 67 -14.76 -7.38 4.82
C SER A 67 -13.33 -7.13 5.30
N ILE A 68 -12.40 -7.98 4.87
CA ILE A 68 -11.01 -7.97 5.35
C ILE A 68 -10.35 -6.64 4.98
N LEU A 69 -9.78 -5.96 5.99
CA LEU A 69 -9.19 -4.62 5.90
C LEU A 69 -10.15 -3.49 5.46
N TYR A 70 -11.44 -3.78 5.30
CA TYR A 70 -12.43 -2.84 4.75
C TYR A 70 -13.78 -2.90 5.49
N ALA A 71 -13.77 -3.15 6.80
CA ALA A 71 -15.01 -3.21 7.58
C ALA A 71 -15.77 -1.86 7.56
N GLU A 72 -15.04 -0.75 7.78
CA GLU A 72 -15.56 0.63 7.73
C GLU A 72 -14.88 1.46 6.63
N GLY A 73 -13.93 0.86 5.92
CA GLY A 73 -13.16 1.47 4.83
C GLY A 73 -12.09 2.48 5.24
N HIS A 74 -11.81 2.65 6.54
CA HIS A 74 -10.79 3.59 7.01
C HIS A 74 -9.41 3.35 6.42
N LEU A 75 -8.97 2.09 6.30
CA LEU A 75 -7.65 1.80 5.74
C LEU A 75 -7.55 2.27 4.29
N SER A 76 -8.51 1.91 3.44
CA SER A 76 -8.53 2.32 2.03
C SER A 76 -8.52 3.84 1.88
N ARG A 77 -9.41 4.53 2.59
CA ARG A 77 -9.48 6.01 2.56
C ARG A 77 -8.22 6.69 3.09
N SER A 78 -7.46 6.02 3.96
CA SER A 78 -6.21 6.55 4.51
C SER A 78 -4.98 6.31 3.64
N VAL A 79 -5.12 5.56 2.55
CA VAL A 79 -4.00 5.35 1.62
C VAL A 79 -3.73 6.66 0.91
N ASP A 80 -2.50 7.14 1.03
CA ASP A 80 -2.04 8.39 0.46
C ASP A 80 -0.61 8.26 -0.09
N TYR A 81 -0.20 9.24 -0.89
CA TYR A 81 1.12 9.27 -1.49
C TYR A 81 1.81 10.63 -1.37
N VAL A 82 3.14 10.61 -1.47
CA VAL A 82 3.99 11.79 -1.64
C VAL A 82 4.85 11.56 -2.87
N ALA A 83 4.68 12.41 -3.88
CA ALA A 83 5.46 12.38 -5.11
C ALA A 83 6.54 13.46 -5.08
N SER A 84 7.68 13.16 -5.69
CA SER A 84 8.80 14.08 -5.86
C SER A 84 9.65 13.64 -7.05
N SER A 85 10.58 14.48 -7.47
CA SER A 85 11.59 14.12 -8.47
C SER A 85 12.46 12.92 -8.07
N ALA A 86 12.55 12.59 -6.77
CA ALA A 86 13.29 11.44 -6.25
C ALA A 86 12.48 10.12 -6.27
N GLY A 87 11.18 10.19 -6.56
CA GLY A 87 10.28 9.05 -6.60
C GLY A 87 9.01 9.26 -5.77
N VAL A 88 8.27 8.16 -5.59
CA VAL A 88 6.95 8.17 -4.97
C VAL A 88 6.96 7.32 -3.71
N LEU A 89 6.43 7.86 -2.61
CA LEU A 89 6.12 7.12 -1.39
C LEU A 89 4.62 6.92 -1.30
N VAL A 90 4.16 5.68 -1.10
CA VAL A 90 2.73 5.36 -0.92
C VAL A 90 2.54 4.60 0.38
N GLY A 91 1.53 4.95 1.18
CA GLY A 91 1.30 4.30 2.45
C GLY A 91 0.07 4.78 3.22
N SER A 92 0.02 4.43 4.50
CA SER A 92 -1.00 4.89 5.44
C SER A 92 -0.38 5.26 6.78
N GLY A 93 -0.87 6.36 7.37
CA GLY A 93 -0.51 6.82 8.71
C GLY A 93 -1.24 6.08 9.85
N LEU A 94 -2.24 5.24 9.56
CA LEU A 94 -3.02 4.56 10.59
C LEU A 94 -2.17 3.60 11.41
N ALA A 95 -2.32 3.64 12.73
CA ALA A 95 -1.47 2.86 13.64
C ALA A 95 -1.58 1.34 13.43
N TYR A 96 -2.74 0.84 13.01
CA TYR A 96 -2.93 -0.58 12.73
C TYR A 96 -2.45 -0.99 11.33
N ALA A 97 -2.17 -0.05 10.43
CA ALA A 97 -1.80 -0.34 9.05
C ALA A 97 -0.55 -1.23 8.98
N ARG A 98 0.45 -0.94 9.82
CA ARG A 98 1.70 -1.69 9.89
C ARG A 98 1.53 -3.12 10.36
N ILE A 99 0.79 -3.35 11.45
CA ILE A 99 0.61 -4.72 11.99
C ILE A 99 -0.19 -5.59 11.01
N HIS A 100 -1.11 -4.98 10.24
CA HIS A 100 -1.81 -5.69 9.17
C HIS A 100 -0.91 -5.96 7.96
N GLN A 101 0.02 -5.07 7.62
CA GLN A 101 0.99 -5.31 6.55
C GLN A 101 1.97 -6.45 6.89
N GLN A 102 2.54 -6.42 8.10
CA GLN A 102 3.67 -7.29 8.47
C GLN A 102 3.24 -8.53 9.27
N GLY A 103 2.03 -8.52 9.84
CA GLY A 103 1.65 -9.44 10.90
C GLY A 103 2.42 -9.17 12.18
N GLY A 104 2.10 -9.93 13.23
CA GLY A 104 2.88 -9.91 14.47
C GLY A 104 2.08 -10.32 15.70
N THR A 105 2.73 -10.22 16.86
CA THR A 105 2.13 -10.57 18.14
C THR A 105 2.01 -9.34 19.03
N VAL A 106 0.80 -9.06 19.48
CA VAL A 106 0.51 -8.02 20.47
C VAL A 106 0.58 -8.64 21.86
N LYS A 107 1.30 -7.99 22.77
CA LYS A 107 1.45 -8.38 24.18
C LYS A 107 1.19 -7.19 25.10
N PRO A 108 0.63 -7.39 26.30
CA PRO A 108 0.49 -6.31 27.26
C PRO A 108 1.88 -5.85 27.74
N LYS A 109 2.09 -4.54 27.84
CA LYS A 109 3.38 -3.96 28.26
C LYS A 109 3.55 -3.98 29.79
N THR A 110 2.51 -3.59 30.51
CA THR A 110 2.53 -3.42 31.98
C THR A 110 1.45 -4.23 32.70
N ALA A 111 0.37 -4.60 32.01
CA ALA A 111 -0.74 -5.38 32.57
C ALA A 111 -0.51 -6.90 32.46
N ARG A 112 -1.26 -7.68 33.25
CA ARG A 112 -1.20 -9.16 33.23
C ARG A 112 -1.81 -9.78 31.97
N ALA A 113 -2.74 -9.08 31.31
CA ALA A 113 -3.42 -9.53 30.10
C ALA A 113 -3.91 -8.32 29.28
N LEU A 114 -4.06 -8.52 27.97
CA LEU A 114 -4.86 -7.65 27.09
C LEU A 114 -6.33 -7.83 27.44
N ARG A 115 -7.12 -6.76 27.30
CA ARG A 115 -8.58 -6.77 27.46
C ARG A 115 -9.23 -6.07 26.28
N PHE A 116 -10.16 -6.73 25.62
CA PHE A 116 -10.93 -6.17 24.51
C PHE A 116 -12.35 -6.77 24.48
N MET A 117 -13.28 -6.09 23.82
CA MET A 117 -14.67 -6.55 23.70
C MET A 117 -14.85 -7.35 22.41
N VAL A 118 -15.61 -8.44 22.49
CA VAL A 118 -16.12 -9.18 21.33
C VAL A 118 -17.64 -9.28 21.50
N GLY A 119 -18.37 -8.49 20.71
CA GLY A 119 -19.78 -8.20 21.01
C GLY A 119 -19.90 -7.59 22.41
N ASN A 120 -20.77 -8.16 23.25
CA ASN A 120 -21.00 -7.67 24.62
C ASN A 120 -20.13 -8.39 25.67
N ALA A 121 -19.22 -9.27 25.26
CA ALA A 121 -18.36 -10.04 26.17
C ALA A 121 -16.94 -9.46 26.23
N ALA A 122 -16.41 -9.32 27.45
CA ALA A 122 -15.01 -8.97 27.67
C ALA A 122 -14.12 -10.21 27.51
N VAL A 123 -13.11 -10.11 26.64
CA VAL A 123 -12.13 -11.17 26.40
C VAL A 123 -10.77 -10.74 26.93
N PHE A 124 -10.09 -11.69 27.59
CA PHE A 124 -8.75 -11.50 28.13
C PHE A 124 -7.77 -12.44 27.43
N ALA A 125 -6.61 -11.92 27.05
CA ALA A 125 -5.57 -12.71 26.38
C ALA A 125 -4.17 -12.28 26.84
N ARG A 126 -3.27 -13.25 27.07
CA ARG A 126 -1.86 -12.95 27.36
C ARG A 126 -1.13 -12.44 26.12
N THR A 127 -1.50 -12.95 24.95
CA THR A 127 -0.95 -12.57 23.65
C THR A 127 -2.05 -12.65 22.59
N VAL A 128 -1.94 -11.85 21.54
CA VAL A 128 -2.77 -11.95 20.33
C VAL A 128 -1.86 -11.97 19.12
N THR A 129 -1.97 -13.00 18.28
CA THR A 129 -1.25 -13.07 17.00
C THR A 129 -2.17 -12.59 15.88
N ILE A 130 -1.72 -11.56 15.17
CA ILE A 130 -2.39 -10.99 14.00
C ILE A 130 -1.65 -11.50 12.75
N PRO A 131 -2.32 -12.21 11.84
CA PRO A 131 -1.69 -12.64 10.61
C PRO A 131 -1.38 -11.44 9.70
N ALA A 132 -0.29 -11.55 8.94
CA ALA A 132 -0.02 -10.62 7.86
C ALA A 132 -1.13 -10.71 6.80
N ARG A 133 -1.56 -9.54 6.36
CA ARG A 133 -2.50 -9.30 5.27
C ARG A 133 -1.88 -8.21 4.42
N THR A 134 -0.76 -8.55 3.78
CA THR A 134 0.03 -7.64 2.96
C THR A 134 -0.88 -6.98 1.95
N TRP A 135 -1.11 -5.68 2.11
CA TRP A 135 -2.05 -4.91 1.30
C TRP A 135 -1.31 -3.85 0.48
N LEU A 136 -0.20 -3.37 1.03
CA LEU A 136 0.69 -2.43 0.36
C LEU A 136 1.76 -3.20 -0.41
N GLY A 137 1.94 -2.84 -1.68
CA GLY A 137 2.89 -3.48 -2.59
C GLY A 137 2.41 -3.40 -4.03
N LEU A 138 3.29 -3.77 -4.96
CA LEU A 138 3.01 -3.80 -6.39
C LEU A 138 2.91 -5.25 -6.86
N SER A 139 1.73 -5.63 -7.35
CA SER A 139 1.54 -6.87 -8.09
C SER A 139 2.24 -6.81 -9.44
N ALA A 140 2.37 -7.95 -10.11
CA ALA A 140 2.93 -7.99 -11.46
C ALA A 140 2.10 -7.16 -12.46
N GLU A 141 0.78 -7.14 -12.30
CA GLU A 141 -0.12 -6.30 -13.09
C GLU A 141 0.08 -4.82 -12.80
N ASN A 142 0.10 -4.43 -11.53
CA ASN A 142 0.34 -3.04 -11.15
C ASN A 142 1.65 -2.49 -11.70
N ARG A 143 2.70 -3.32 -11.75
CA ARG A 143 3.98 -2.93 -12.34
C ARG A 143 3.85 -2.65 -13.83
N ARG A 144 3.14 -3.49 -14.57
CA ARG A 144 2.88 -3.25 -15.99
C ARG A 144 2.09 -1.96 -16.23
N ASP A 145 1.06 -1.71 -15.43
CA ASP A 145 0.29 -0.46 -15.54
C ASP A 145 1.17 0.78 -15.33
N ILE A 146 2.13 0.70 -14.39
CA ILE A 146 3.10 1.78 -14.15
C ILE A 146 4.06 1.93 -15.35
N GLU A 147 4.57 0.82 -15.88
CA GLU A 147 5.45 0.82 -17.05
C GLU A 147 4.74 1.41 -18.30
N ASP A 148 3.47 1.08 -18.49
CA ASP A 148 2.65 1.59 -19.58
C ASP A 148 2.35 3.08 -19.39
N ALA A 149 1.97 3.52 -18.18
CA ALA A 149 1.77 4.94 -17.87
C ALA A 149 3.05 5.76 -18.10
N THR A 150 4.21 5.22 -17.75
CA THR A 150 5.51 5.85 -18.00
C THR A 150 5.83 5.94 -19.50
N ARG A 151 5.52 4.88 -20.27
CA ARG A 151 5.69 4.88 -21.73
C ARG A 151 4.80 5.92 -22.40
N ASP A 152 3.53 5.99 -22.01
CA ASP A 152 2.56 6.93 -22.57
C ASP A 152 2.98 8.38 -22.29
N TRP A 153 3.46 8.66 -21.07
CA TRP A 153 4.01 9.97 -20.73
C TRP A 153 5.21 10.34 -21.61
N ILE A 154 6.19 9.44 -21.79
CA ILE A 154 7.32 9.69 -22.70
C ILE A 154 6.85 9.95 -24.13
N GLY A 155 5.89 9.16 -24.62
CA GLY A 155 5.31 9.33 -25.95
C GLY A 155 4.65 10.71 -26.12
N SER A 156 4.03 11.25 -25.07
CA SER A 156 3.43 12.59 -25.08
C SER A 156 4.44 13.73 -25.18
N LEU A 157 5.70 13.52 -24.75
CA LEU A 157 6.76 14.53 -24.83
C LEU A 157 7.39 14.66 -26.22
N LEU A 158 7.21 13.66 -27.09
CA LEU A 158 7.82 13.59 -28.42
C LEU A 158 6.87 14.06 -29.53
N GLN A 159 5.65 14.48 -29.18
CA GLN A 159 4.63 15.01 -30.09
C GLN A 159 4.64 16.53 -30.07
#